data_AF-A0A450UKR5-F1
#
_entry.id   AF-A0A450UKR5-F1
#
_cell.length_a   1.000
_cell.length_b   1.000
_cell.length_c   1.000
_cell.angle_alpha   90.00
_cell.angle_beta   90.00
_cell.angle_gamma   90.00
#
_symmetry.space_group_name_H-M   'P 1'
#
loop_
_entity.id
_entity.type
_entity.pdbx_description
1 polymer ?
#
loop_
_entity_poly.entity_id
_entity_poly.type
_entity_poly.pdbx_seq_one_letter_code
_entity_poly.pdbx_strand_id
1 'polypeptide(L)'
;MGRSDPNDDRSDPIGVGSNSDHNGSGPIRSELLADFRLSQPKSDDSDRPLDKRRCDGMEDPRTLAARVGERLARRGFLLATAESCTGGGIAEAITAVAGSSGWFDRGFVTYSNLSKQEMLGVSPTTLAAHGAVSEPIAREMAMGALTHSAAQVGVAVTGIAGPGGGSAEKPVGTVCFAWIMTTGGMEDAGLGELVVCASTRYFTGEREGIRRQAVATALAGVEEMLRGE
;
A
#
# COMPACT_ATOMS: atom_id res chain seq x y z
N MET A 1 0.91 -7.09 75.05
CA MET A 1 0.59 -6.36 73.79
C MET A 1 1.45 -7.00 72.71
N GLY A 2 1.00 -7.69 71.69
CA GLY A 2 -0.32 -7.95 71.14
C GLY A 2 -0.08 -8.42 69.69
N ARG A 3 -0.15 -9.74 69.50
CA ARG A 3 -0.42 -10.51 68.26
C ARG A 3 0.55 -10.42 67.07
N SER A 4 1.05 -11.61 66.72
CA SER A 4 1.36 -12.08 65.37
C SER A 4 0.16 -11.88 64.41
N ASP A 5 0.44 -11.56 63.15
CA ASP A 5 -0.41 -12.00 62.03
C ASP A 5 0.44 -12.52 60.85
N PRO A 6 -0.03 -13.57 60.12
CA PRO A 6 0.68 -14.31 59.08
C PRO A 6 0.05 -14.14 57.67
N ASN A 7 0.60 -14.83 56.65
CA ASN A 7 0.17 -14.91 55.22
C ASN A 7 0.38 -13.62 54.40
N ASP A 8 0.80 -13.64 53.13
CA ASP A 8 0.54 -14.57 52.02
C ASP A 8 1.64 -14.30 50.96
N ASP A 9 2.50 -15.26 50.65
CA ASP A 9 2.50 -15.97 49.36
C ASP A 9 2.18 -15.10 48.13
N ARG A 10 3.21 -14.81 47.33
CA ARG A 10 3.26 -15.09 45.89
C ARG A 10 4.54 -14.54 45.27
N SER A 11 5.40 -15.46 44.85
CA SER A 11 6.18 -15.32 43.64
C SER A 11 5.30 -14.88 42.47
N ASP A 12 5.74 -13.88 41.70
CA ASP A 12 5.67 -13.97 40.25
C ASP A 12 6.65 -12.97 39.59
N PRO A 13 7.60 -13.45 38.76
CA PRO A 13 8.32 -12.60 37.83
C PRO A 13 7.34 -12.24 36.71
N ILE A 14 7.07 -10.95 36.49
CA ILE A 14 6.31 -10.56 35.30
C ILE A 14 7.20 -10.86 34.10
N GLY A 15 6.82 -11.92 33.41
CA GLY A 15 7.50 -12.48 32.26
C GLY A 15 7.72 -11.41 31.20
N VAL A 16 8.96 -11.38 30.73
CA VAL A 16 9.30 -10.86 29.41
C VAL A 16 8.52 -11.71 28.43
N GLY A 17 7.36 -11.21 27.99
CA GLY A 17 6.62 -11.78 26.90
C GLY A 17 7.53 -11.79 25.67
N SER A 18 8.02 -12.97 25.34
CA SER A 18 8.67 -13.25 24.07
C SER A 18 7.70 -12.86 22.96
N ASN A 19 7.97 -11.75 22.27
CA ASN A 19 7.47 -11.57 20.92
C ASN A 19 8.06 -12.73 20.11
N SER A 20 7.27 -13.79 19.96
CA SER A 20 7.56 -14.83 18.99
C SER A 20 7.44 -14.16 17.63
N ASP A 21 8.59 -13.86 17.04
CA ASP A 21 8.73 -13.55 15.63
C ASP A 21 7.94 -14.59 14.84
N HIS A 22 6.76 -14.23 14.34
CA HIS A 22 6.08 -14.97 13.28
C HIS A 22 6.81 -14.68 11.98
N ASN A 23 8.05 -15.16 11.91
CA ASN A 23 8.85 -15.19 10.70
C ASN A 23 8.39 -16.41 9.86
N GLY A 24 7.18 -16.30 9.32
CA GLY A 24 6.58 -17.26 8.40
C GLY A 24 6.63 -16.81 6.93
N SER A 25 7.28 -15.69 6.62
CA SER A 25 7.49 -15.23 5.25
C SER A 25 8.67 -15.98 4.61
N GLY A 26 8.48 -17.27 4.39
CA GLY A 26 9.38 -18.09 3.57
C GLY A 26 9.24 -17.79 2.07
N PRO A 27 10.20 -18.26 1.25
CA PRO A 27 10.28 -18.02 -0.22
C PRO A 27 9.07 -18.52 -1.04
N ILE A 28 8.13 -19.21 -0.41
CA ILE A 28 6.96 -19.83 -1.03
C ILE A 28 6.01 -18.76 -1.63
N ARG A 29 5.77 -17.64 -0.93
CA ARG A 29 4.85 -16.60 -1.41
C ARG A 29 5.43 -15.81 -2.60
N SER A 30 6.75 -15.61 -2.63
CA SER A 30 7.41 -14.93 -3.75
C SER A 30 7.43 -15.76 -5.03
N GLU A 31 7.57 -17.08 -4.93
CA GLU A 31 7.56 -17.99 -6.09
C GLU A 31 6.13 -18.13 -6.67
N LEU A 32 5.11 -18.29 -5.82
CA LEU A 32 3.71 -18.41 -6.25
C LEU A 32 3.15 -17.14 -6.92
N LEU A 33 3.51 -15.94 -6.44
CA LEU A 33 3.13 -14.68 -7.10
C LEU A 33 3.97 -14.40 -8.36
N ALA A 34 5.21 -14.91 -8.43
CA ALA A 34 6.04 -14.81 -9.63
C ALA A 34 5.49 -15.65 -10.79
N ASP A 35 4.95 -16.85 -10.51
CA ASP A 35 4.24 -17.65 -11.51
C ASP A 35 2.97 -16.94 -12.03
N PHE A 36 2.30 -16.17 -11.17
CA PHE A 36 1.16 -15.34 -11.59
C PHE A 36 1.58 -14.16 -12.49
N ARG A 37 2.83 -13.65 -12.39
CA ARG A 37 3.37 -12.65 -13.35
C ARG A 37 3.43 -13.20 -14.78
N LEU A 38 3.56 -14.52 -14.95
CA LEU A 38 3.64 -15.16 -16.26
C LEU A 38 2.25 -15.42 -16.88
N SER A 39 1.20 -15.53 -16.07
CA SER A 39 -0.18 -15.52 -16.54
C SER A 39 -0.74 -14.10 -16.47
N GLN A 40 -0.59 -13.33 -17.56
CA GLN A 40 -1.37 -12.11 -17.74
C GLN A 40 -2.85 -12.44 -17.44
N PRO A 41 -3.53 -11.74 -16.51
CA PRO A 41 -4.95 -11.96 -16.33
C PRO A 41 -5.63 -11.72 -17.68
N LYS A 42 -6.43 -12.69 -18.12
CA LYS A 42 -7.29 -12.51 -19.30
C LYS A 42 -8.11 -11.25 -19.06
N SER A 43 -7.99 -10.31 -19.98
CA SER A 43 -8.81 -9.12 -20.01
C SER A 43 -10.27 -9.53 -20.13
N ASP A 44 -10.99 -9.56 -19.01
CA ASP A 44 -12.43 -9.36 -19.03
C ASP A 44 -12.93 -8.87 -17.67
N ASP A 45 -13.65 -7.75 -17.73
CA ASP A 45 -14.56 -7.18 -16.74
C ASP A 45 -14.01 -6.42 -15.50
N SER A 46 -13.04 -5.51 -15.69
CA SER A 46 -12.66 -4.49 -14.68
C SER A 46 -13.01 -3.05 -15.04
N ASP A 47 -13.81 -2.84 -16.09
CA ASP A 47 -14.16 -1.50 -16.60
C ASP A 47 -15.35 -0.86 -15.86
N ARG A 48 -15.37 -0.98 -14.52
CA ARG A 48 -16.32 -0.20 -13.70
C ARG A 48 -15.74 1.21 -13.54
N PRO A 49 -16.36 2.24 -14.13
CA PRO A 49 -15.85 3.60 -14.00
C PRO A 49 -15.99 4.04 -12.53
N LEU A 50 -14.85 4.29 -11.89
CA LEU A 50 -14.78 5.04 -10.63
C LEU A 50 -15.56 6.34 -10.82
N ASP A 51 -16.61 6.55 -10.01
CA ASP A 51 -17.56 7.65 -10.13
C ASP A 51 -16.82 9.00 -10.23
N LYS A 52 -16.97 9.69 -11.37
CA LYS A 52 -16.34 10.99 -11.66
C LYS A 52 -17.00 12.18 -10.94
N ARG A 53 -17.72 11.95 -9.84
CA ARG A 53 -18.51 13.00 -9.19
C ARG A 53 -17.89 13.50 -7.89
N ARG A 54 -17.25 14.67 -8.02
CA ARG A 54 -17.20 15.86 -7.13
C ARG A 54 -15.80 16.30 -6.72
N CYS A 55 -15.43 17.48 -7.20
CA CYS A 55 -14.22 18.22 -6.88
C CYS A 55 -14.47 19.24 -5.76
N ASP A 56 -15.19 18.84 -4.70
CA ASP A 56 -15.49 19.72 -3.57
C ASP A 56 -14.83 19.14 -2.31
N GLY A 57 -13.65 19.66 -1.98
CA GLY A 57 -12.89 19.34 -0.76
C GLY A 57 -12.04 18.07 -0.88
N MET A 58 -10.76 18.21 -1.25
CA MET A 58 -9.80 17.12 -1.08
C MET A 58 -9.71 16.80 0.42
N GLU A 59 -10.13 15.60 0.80
CA GLU A 59 -10.15 15.17 2.19
C GLU A 59 -8.72 15.04 2.75
N ASP A 60 -8.53 15.33 4.04
CA ASP A 60 -7.22 15.24 4.69
C ASP A 60 -6.70 13.79 4.62
N PRO A 61 -5.48 13.55 4.10
CA PRO A 61 -4.85 12.23 4.09
C PRO A 61 -4.91 11.47 5.41
N ARG A 62 -4.79 12.16 6.56
CA ARG A 62 -4.86 11.50 7.88
C ARG A 62 -6.25 10.97 8.18
N THR A 63 -7.30 11.68 7.80
CA THR A 63 -8.69 11.23 7.97
C THR A 63 -8.96 9.99 7.11
N LEU A 64 -8.49 9.99 5.87
CA LEU A 64 -8.55 8.82 4.98
C LEU A 64 -7.76 7.63 5.55
N ALA A 65 -6.54 7.87 6.02
CA ALA A 65 -5.69 6.84 6.63
C ALA A 65 -6.34 6.19 7.85
N ALA A 66 -7.00 6.98 8.71
CA ALA A 66 -7.70 6.43 9.88
C ALA A 66 -8.82 5.46 9.48
N ARG A 67 -9.64 5.83 8.48
CA ARG A 67 -10.71 4.95 7.97
C ARG A 67 -10.17 3.70 7.28
N VAL A 68 -9.09 3.83 6.52
CA VAL A 68 -8.38 2.68 5.93
C VAL A 68 -7.92 1.74 7.04
N GLY A 69 -7.29 2.28 8.09
CA GLY A 69 -6.83 1.49 9.24
C GLY A 69 -7.95 0.72 9.94
N GLU A 70 -9.09 1.35 10.19
CA GLU A 70 -10.26 0.66 10.77
C GLU A 70 -10.76 -0.51 9.90
N ARG A 71 -10.75 -0.34 8.57
CA ARG A 71 -11.20 -1.39 7.64
C ARG A 71 -10.22 -2.55 7.59
N LEU A 72 -8.92 -2.25 7.52
CA LEU A 72 -7.86 -3.25 7.54
C LEU A 72 -7.87 -4.04 8.86
N ALA A 73 -7.95 -3.35 10.00
CA ALA A 73 -7.99 -3.97 11.32
C ALA A 73 -9.21 -4.90 11.49
N ARG A 74 -10.39 -4.50 11.00
CA ARG A 74 -11.59 -5.38 11.01
C ARG A 74 -11.41 -6.66 10.21
N ARG A 75 -10.59 -6.65 9.16
CA ARG A 75 -10.30 -7.81 8.30
C ARG A 75 -9.06 -8.59 8.74
N GLY A 76 -8.29 -8.08 9.70
CA GLY A 76 -6.97 -8.63 10.03
C GLY A 76 -5.96 -8.50 8.88
N PHE A 77 -6.13 -7.50 8.01
CA PHE A 77 -5.28 -7.28 6.84
C PHE A 77 -4.18 -6.28 7.14
N LEU A 78 -3.04 -6.48 6.47
CA LEU A 78 -1.90 -5.58 6.46
C LEU A 78 -1.83 -4.83 5.11
N LEU A 79 -1.36 -3.59 5.16
CA LEU A 79 -1.12 -2.71 4.00
C LEU A 79 0.38 -2.49 3.79
N ALA A 80 0.81 -2.52 2.52
CA ALA A 80 2.11 -2.04 2.07
C ALA A 80 1.99 -0.93 1.02
N THR A 81 2.94 0.02 1.02
CA THR A 81 2.97 1.13 0.04
C THR A 81 4.20 1.07 -0.86
N ALA A 82 4.06 1.45 -2.13
CA ALA A 82 5.16 1.70 -3.06
C ALA A 82 5.09 3.13 -3.61
N GLU A 83 6.02 3.98 -3.22
CA GLU A 83 5.95 5.42 -3.41
C GLU A 83 7.10 5.95 -4.26
N SER A 84 6.76 6.69 -5.31
CA SER A 84 7.74 7.47 -6.08
C SER A 84 7.51 8.96 -5.85
N CYS A 85 6.59 9.62 -6.57
CA CYS A 85 6.47 11.09 -6.51
C CYS A 85 5.97 11.63 -5.15
N THR A 86 5.31 10.81 -4.33
CA THR A 86 4.89 11.16 -2.97
C THR A 86 6.04 11.09 -1.97
N GLY A 87 7.10 10.33 -2.25
CA GLY A 87 8.32 10.30 -1.43
C GLY A 87 8.12 9.86 0.01
N GLY A 88 7.19 8.93 0.28
CA GLY A 88 6.86 8.48 1.63
C GLY A 88 5.65 9.18 2.26
N GLY A 89 5.00 10.11 1.55
CA GLY A 89 3.84 10.84 2.07
C GLY A 89 2.61 9.95 2.38
N ILE A 90 2.46 8.80 1.71
CA ILE A 90 1.40 7.84 2.06
C ILE A 90 1.74 7.16 3.38
N ALA A 91 2.96 6.65 3.53
CA ALA A 91 3.44 6.07 4.77
C ALA A 91 3.42 7.07 5.94
N GLU A 92 3.75 8.34 5.69
CA GLU A 92 3.64 9.43 6.69
C GLU A 92 2.19 9.61 7.16
N ALA A 93 1.24 9.72 6.23
CA ALA A 93 -0.18 9.87 6.58
C ALA A 93 -0.72 8.67 7.37
N ILE A 94 -0.28 7.45 7.01
CA ILE A 94 -0.62 6.21 7.71
C ILE A 94 -0.05 6.19 9.13
N THR A 95 1.25 6.45 9.27
CA THR A 95 1.96 6.36 10.55
C THR A 95 1.65 7.50 11.52
N ALA A 96 1.03 8.57 11.02
CA ALA A 96 0.44 9.60 11.86
C ALA A 96 -0.82 9.11 12.62
N VAL A 97 -1.43 7.99 12.23
CA VAL A 97 -2.59 7.39 12.91
C VAL A 97 -2.09 6.47 14.03
N ALA A 98 -2.53 6.73 15.27
CA ALA A 98 -2.19 5.86 16.40
C ALA A 98 -2.67 4.42 16.16
N GLY A 99 -1.80 3.45 16.47
CA GLY A 99 -2.09 2.02 16.25
C GLY A 99 -1.85 1.54 14.81
N SER A 100 -1.26 2.36 13.94
CA SER A 100 -0.93 1.97 12.55
C SER A 100 -0.06 0.72 12.46
N SER A 101 0.76 0.43 13.47
CA SER A 101 1.57 -0.80 13.54
C SER A 101 0.75 -2.10 13.52
N GLY A 102 -0.55 -2.05 13.80
CA GLY A 102 -1.43 -3.23 13.74
C GLY A 102 -1.93 -3.56 12.34
N TRP A 103 -1.78 -2.67 11.37
CA TRP A 103 -2.36 -2.83 10.02
C TRP A 103 -1.49 -2.28 8.88
N PHE A 104 -0.34 -1.67 9.19
CA PHE A 104 0.66 -1.23 8.23
C PHE A 104 1.94 -2.05 8.40
N ASP A 105 2.35 -2.76 7.35
CA ASP A 105 3.56 -3.59 7.36
C ASP A 105 4.80 -2.77 7.01
N ARG A 106 4.85 -2.19 5.80
CA ARG A 106 6.01 -1.40 5.33
C ARG A 106 5.68 -0.48 4.17
N GLY A 107 6.59 0.46 3.91
CA GLY A 107 6.60 1.30 2.72
C GLY A 107 7.90 1.18 1.93
N PHE A 108 7.80 1.20 0.60
CA PHE A 108 8.90 1.20 -0.34
C PHE A 108 8.99 2.55 -1.03
N VAL A 109 10.02 3.35 -0.77
CA VAL A 109 10.26 4.59 -1.51
C VAL A 109 11.17 4.29 -2.70
N THR A 110 10.60 4.10 -3.88
CA THR A 110 11.30 3.71 -5.12
C THR A 110 11.40 4.86 -6.12
N TYR A 111 12.17 5.88 -5.73
CA TYR A 111 12.26 7.13 -6.49
C TYR A 111 12.95 6.98 -7.85
N SER A 112 13.94 6.08 -7.99
CA SER A 112 14.67 5.81 -9.23
C SER A 112 14.15 4.57 -9.96
N ASN A 113 14.36 4.48 -11.27
CA ASN A 113 14.05 3.27 -12.03
C ASN A 113 14.81 2.04 -11.51
N LEU A 114 16.04 2.23 -11.02
CA LEU A 114 16.83 1.16 -10.42
C LEU A 114 16.17 0.68 -9.11
N SER A 115 15.75 1.58 -8.22
CA SER A 115 15.06 1.19 -6.98
C SER A 115 13.73 0.48 -7.24
N LYS A 116 12.99 0.87 -8.29
CA LYS A 116 11.77 0.14 -8.73
C LYS A 116 12.10 -1.30 -9.12
N GLN A 117 13.21 -1.52 -9.82
CA GLN A 117 13.66 -2.86 -10.22
C GLN A 117 14.15 -3.65 -9.01
N GLU A 118 15.08 -3.11 -8.21
CA GLU A 118 15.74 -3.83 -7.12
C GLU A 118 14.80 -4.16 -5.96
N MET A 119 13.89 -3.25 -5.60
CA MET A 119 13.06 -3.42 -4.40
C MET A 119 11.70 -4.05 -4.69
N LEU A 120 11.17 -3.87 -5.91
CA LEU A 120 9.80 -4.28 -6.28
C LEU A 120 9.78 -5.25 -7.47
N GLY A 121 10.92 -5.52 -8.09
CA GLY A 121 11.00 -6.39 -9.26
C GLY A 121 10.25 -5.83 -10.47
N VAL A 122 10.13 -4.51 -10.59
CA VAL A 122 9.56 -3.85 -11.79
C VAL A 122 10.41 -4.23 -13.00
N SER A 123 9.78 -4.56 -14.12
CA SER A 123 10.48 -5.05 -15.29
C SER A 123 11.20 -3.93 -16.04
N PRO A 124 12.47 -4.11 -16.45
CA PRO A 124 13.15 -3.17 -17.34
C PRO A 124 12.45 -3.06 -18.70
N THR A 125 11.78 -4.12 -19.18
CA THR A 125 11.06 -4.09 -20.46
C THR A 125 9.81 -3.22 -20.38
N THR A 126 9.05 -3.31 -19.28
CA THR A 126 7.87 -2.46 -19.03
C THR A 126 8.28 -1.00 -18.87
N LEU A 127 9.40 -0.73 -18.18
CA LEU A 127 9.96 0.63 -18.06
C LEU A 127 10.33 1.21 -19.42
N ALA A 128 10.98 0.42 -20.29
CA ALA A 128 11.35 0.86 -21.63
C ALA A 128 10.11 1.14 -22.51
N ALA A 129 9.07 0.31 -22.41
CA ALA A 129 7.88 0.43 -23.26
C ALA A 129 6.93 1.57 -22.83
N HIS A 130 6.72 1.75 -21.53
CA HIS A 130 5.67 2.65 -21.01
C HIS A 130 6.21 3.89 -20.28
N GLY A 131 7.48 3.87 -19.88
CA GLY A 131 8.08 4.86 -18.99
C GLY A 131 7.60 4.75 -17.54
N ALA A 132 8.37 5.35 -16.63
CA ALA A 132 8.17 5.23 -15.19
C ALA A 132 6.83 5.80 -14.68
N VAL A 133 6.23 6.74 -15.41
CA VAL A 133 4.92 7.33 -15.08
C VAL A 133 3.88 6.73 -16.03
N SER A 134 3.36 5.58 -15.64
CA SER A 134 2.36 4.84 -16.40
C SER A 134 1.65 3.85 -15.46
N GLU A 135 0.43 3.46 -15.82
CA GLU A 135 -0.32 2.47 -15.04
C GLU A 135 0.32 1.08 -15.04
N PRO A 136 0.94 0.56 -16.12
CA PRO A 136 1.68 -0.71 -16.06
C PRO A 136 2.78 -0.71 -14.99
N ILE A 137 3.53 0.39 -14.87
CA ILE A 137 4.55 0.53 -13.81
C ILE A 137 3.92 0.62 -12.43
N ALA A 138 2.81 1.36 -12.28
CA ALA A 138 2.10 1.41 -11.00
C ALA A 138 1.62 -0.01 -10.58
N ARG A 139 1.07 -0.80 -11.51
CA ARG A 139 0.65 -2.19 -11.25
C ARG A 139 1.82 -3.07 -10.80
N GLU A 140 2.95 -3.04 -11.51
CA GLU A 140 4.14 -3.80 -11.13
C GLU A 140 4.71 -3.36 -9.78
N MET A 141 4.70 -2.05 -9.49
CA MET A 141 5.11 -1.53 -8.17
C MET A 141 4.18 -2.03 -7.05
N ALA A 142 2.87 -2.04 -7.27
CA ALA A 142 1.89 -2.50 -6.29
C ALA A 142 2.00 -4.02 -6.06
N MET A 143 2.17 -4.78 -7.14
CA MET A 143 2.44 -6.22 -7.07
C MET A 143 3.73 -6.51 -6.31
N GLY A 144 4.82 -5.82 -6.65
CA GLY A 144 6.09 -5.94 -5.93
C GLY A 144 5.95 -5.63 -4.44
N ALA A 145 5.14 -4.61 -4.10
CA ALA A 145 4.88 -4.29 -2.69
C ALA A 145 4.21 -5.47 -1.97
N LEU A 146 3.21 -6.12 -2.57
CA LEU A 146 2.62 -7.34 -2.00
C LEU A 146 3.61 -8.51 -1.93
N THR A 147 4.39 -8.74 -2.99
CA THR A 147 5.35 -9.84 -3.06
C THR A 147 6.46 -9.72 -2.01
N HIS A 148 6.89 -8.51 -1.68
CA HIS A 148 8.00 -8.24 -0.77
C HIS A 148 7.53 -7.79 0.64
N SER A 149 6.28 -8.06 0.99
CA SER A 149 5.67 -7.71 2.28
C SER A 149 4.85 -8.87 2.86
N ALA A 150 4.40 -8.71 4.11
CA ALA A 150 3.38 -9.59 4.68
C ALA A 150 1.95 -9.12 4.32
N ALA A 151 1.80 -8.04 3.55
CA ALA A 151 0.55 -7.36 3.30
C ALA A 151 -0.44 -8.17 2.46
N GLN A 152 -1.74 -7.92 2.67
CA GLN A 152 -2.81 -8.39 1.78
C GLN A 152 -3.23 -7.29 0.81
N VAL A 153 -2.96 -6.02 1.17
CA VAL A 153 -3.26 -4.85 0.34
C VAL A 153 -1.98 -4.11 -0.02
N GLY A 154 -1.86 -3.73 -1.28
CA GLY A 154 -0.76 -2.92 -1.81
C GLY A 154 -1.30 -1.67 -2.51
N VAL A 155 -0.63 -0.54 -2.31
CA VAL A 155 -0.90 0.68 -3.09
C VAL A 155 0.40 1.23 -3.66
N ALA A 156 0.38 1.63 -4.92
CA ALA A 156 1.53 2.22 -5.59
C ALA A 156 1.21 3.56 -6.25
N VAL A 157 2.20 4.45 -6.22
CA VAL A 157 2.14 5.79 -6.82
C VAL A 157 3.41 6.10 -7.60
N THR A 158 3.23 6.52 -8.86
CA THR A 158 4.30 7.09 -9.70
C THR A 158 3.76 8.28 -10.50
N GLY A 159 4.53 9.37 -10.61
CA GLY A 159 4.00 10.60 -11.18
C GLY A 159 4.99 11.73 -11.33
N ILE A 160 4.52 12.84 -11.90
CA ILE A 160 5.29 14.04 -12.18
C ILE A 160 4.75 15.18 -11.31
N ALA A 161 5.35 15.37 -10.14
CA ALA A 161 4.91 16.42 -9.21
C ALA A 161 5.39 17.83 -9.61
N GLY A 162 6.27 17.98 -10.59
CA GLY A 162 6.79 19.29 -11.01
C GLY A 162 7.87 19.88 -10.09
N PRO A 163 8.34 21.11 -10.37
CA PRO A 163 7.85 21.99 -11.45
C PRO A 163 8.32 21.56 -12.86
N GLY A 164 9.35 20.71 -12.94
CA GLY A 164 9.85 20.14 -14.21
C GLY A 164 9.48 18.67 -14.41
N GLY A 165 10.02 18.06 -15.47
CA GLY A 165 9.89 16.62 -15.76
C GLY A 165 8.62 16.22 -16.50
N GLY A 166 7.75 17.17 -16.84
CA GLY A 166 6.60 16.94 -17.71
C GLY A 166 6.94 17.00 -19.20
N SER A 167 6.08 16.40 -20.02
CA SER A 167 6.04 16.56 -21.49
C SER A 167 4.65 17.00 -21.95
N ALA A 168 4.46 17.22 -23.25
CA ALA A 168 3.14 17.51 -23.81
C ALA A 168 2.16 16.34 -23.59
N GLU A 169 2.66 15.11 -23.67
CA GLU A 169 1.89 13.87 -23.50
C GLU A 169 1.66 13.52 -22.02
N LYS A 170 2.63 13.84 -21.15
CA LYS A 170 2.56 13.60 -19.70
C LYS A 170 2.92 14.87 -18.95
N PRO A 171 2.00 15.84 -18.83
CA PRO A 171 2.29 17.12 -18.19
C PRO A 171 2.56 16.95 -16.69
N VAL A 172 3.14 17.98 -16.08
CA VAL A 172 3.20 18.12 -14.62
C VAL A 172 1.79 17.95 -14.05
N GLY A 173 1.67 17.19 -12.95
CA GLY A 173 0.39 16.79 -12.38
C GLY A 173 -0.09 15.40 -12.82
N THR A 174 0.53 14.78 -13.83
CA THR A 174 0.22 13.40 -14.22
C THR A 174 0.70 12.42 -13.15
N VAL A 175 -0.21 11.67 -12.53
CA VAL A 175 0.10 10.65 -11.52
C VAL A 175 -0.69 9.38 -11.80
N CYS A 176 0.01 8.26 -11.84
CA CYS A 176 -0.54 6.93 -12.02
C CYS A 176 -0.55 6.18 -10.68
N PHE A 177 -1.65 5.50 -10.42
CA PHE A 177 -1.93 4.76 -9.22
C PHE A 177 -2.20 3.30 -9.56
N ALA A 178 -1.86 2.40 -8.65
CA ALA A 178 -2.43 1.07 -8.63
C ALA A 178 -2.75 0.66 -7.20
N TRP A 179 -3.83 -0.09 -7.07
CA TRP A 179 -4.28 -0.73 -5.85
C TRP A 179 -4.39 -2.21 -6.14
N ILE A 180 -3.93 -3.02 -5.21
CA ILE A 180 -3.99 -4.46 -5.32
C ILE A 180 -4.40 -5.05 -3.97
N MET A 181 -5.25 -6.07 -4.01
CA MET A 181 -5.67 -6.81 -2.83
C MET A 181 -5.74 -8.29 -3.19
N THR A 182 -5.28 -9.15 -2.29
CA THR A 182 -5.62 -10.58 -2.34
C THR A 182 -6.87 -10.82 -1.52
N THR A 183 -7.79 -11.64 -2.03
CA THR A 183 -8.99 -12.07 -1.30
C THR A 183 -8.69 -13.16 -0.26
N GLY A 184 -7.47 -13.71 -0.27
CA GLY A 184 -7.03 -14.75 0.66
C GLY A 184 -6.64 -14.13 2.00
N GLY A 185 -7.20 -14.67 3.08
CA GLY A 185 -6.87 -14.24 4.43
C GLY A 185 -5.45 -14.64 4.85
N MET A 186 -5.06 -14.19 6.05
CA MET A 186 -3.80 -14.63 6.70
C MET A 186 -3.76 -16.16 6.88
N GLU A 187 -4.91 -16.80 7.08
CA GLU A 187 -5.04 -18.26 7.26
C GLU A 187 -4.75 -19.05 5.97
N ASP A 188 -5.04 -18.46 4.81
CA ASP A 188 -4.81 -19.09 3.49
C ASP A 188 -3.44 -18.75 2.90
N ALA A 189 -2.51 -18.24 3.71
CA ALA A 189 -1.21 -17.72 3.26
C ALA A 189 -1.31 -16.67 2.12
N GLY A 190 -2.46 -16.00 1.98
CA GLY A 190 -2.72 -15.08 0.88
C GLY A 190 -2.96 -15.75 -0.49
N LEU A 191 -3.37 -17.02 -0.53
CA LEU A 191 -3.70 -17.78 -1.75
C LEU A 191 -5.12 -17.48 -2.30
N GLY A 192 -5.50 -16.21 -2.34
CA GLY A 192 -6.77 -15.77 -2.93
C GLY A 192 -6.62 -15.14 -4.31
N GLU A 193 -7.77 -14.84 -4.92
CA GLU A 193 -7.84 -14.07 -6.16
C GLU A 193 -7.22 -12.68 -5.96
N LEU A 194 -6.55 -12.17 -7.00
CA LEU A 194 -5.98 -10.83 -7.00
C LEU A 194 -6.93 -9.85 -7.65
N VAL A 195 -7.40 -8.90 -6.85
CA VAL A 195 -8.15 -7.73 -7.32
C VAL A 195 -7.15 -6.63 -7.59
N VAL A 196 -7.05 -6.19 -8.86
CA VAL A 196 -6.13 -5.13 -9.28
C VAL A 196 -6.91 -3.99 -9.92
N CYS A 197 -6.73 -2.79 -9.41
CA CYS A 197 -7.24 -1.56 -10.02
C CYS A 197 -6.07 -0.62 -10.30
N ALA A 198 -6.10 0.11 -11.42
CA ALA A 198 -5.13 1.17 -11.67
C ALA A 198 -5.81 2.34 -12.35
N SER A 199 -5.28 3.54 -12.14
CA SER A 199 -5.84 4.73 -12.75
C SER A 199 -4.82 5.85 -12.85
N THR A 200 -4.92 6.63 -13.92
CA THR A 200 -4.21 7.89 -14.07
C THR A 200 -5.09 9.07 -13.67
N ARG A 201 -4.50 10.02 -12.95
CA ARG A 201 -5.12 11.30 -12.57
C ARG A 201 -4.22 12.46 -12.97
N TYR A 202 -4.85 13.61 -13.18
CA TYR A 202 -4.19 14.85 -13.56
C TYR A 202 -4.52 15.89 -12.50
N PHE A 203 -3.53 16.23 -11.68
CA PHE A 203 -3.67 17.22 -10.62
C PHE A 203 -3.19 18.58 -11.08
N THR A 204 -3.71 19.62 -10.42
CA THR A 204 -3.28 21.01 -10.63
C THR A 204 -2.65 21.55 -9.35
N GLY A 205 -1.87 22.62 -9.50
CA GLY A 205 -1.19 23.31 -8.39
C GLY A 205 0.31 23.01 -8.32
N GLU A 206 0.92 23.53 -7.25
CA GLU A 206 2.36 23.39 -7.00
C GLU A 206 2.75 21.98 -6.57
N ARG A 207 4.06 21.70 -6.59
CA ARG A 207 4.63 20.38 -6.26
C ARG A 207 4.08 19.76 -4.98
N GLU A 208 4.00 20.54 -3.92
CA GLU A 208 3.46 20.06 -2.64
C GLU A 208 1.96 19.75 -2.72
N GLY A 209 1.19 20.60 -3.41
CA GLY A 209 -0.23 20.40 -3.66
C GLY A 209 -0.51 19.14 -4.47
N ILE A 210 0.26 18.88 -5.53
CA ILE A 210 0.15 17.65 -6.33
C ILE A 210 0.47 16.42 -5.47
N ARG A 211 1.54 16.46 -4.67
CA ARG A 211 1.89 15.34 -3.77
C ARG A 211 0.78 15.06 -2.76
N ARG A 212 0.22 16.09 -2.13
CA ARG A 212 -0.86 15.95 -1.14
C ARG A 212 -2.13 15.35 -1.75
N GLN A 213 -2.51 15.82 -2.94
CA GLN A 213 -3.63 15.27 -3.70
C GLN A 213 -3.40 13.81 -4.10
N ALA A 214 -2.16 13.46 -4.47
CA ALA A 214 -1.80 12.08 -4.77
C ALA A 214 -1.89 11.17 -3.54
N VAL A 215 -1.40 11.61 -2.37
CA VAL A 215 -1.53 10.84 -1.12
C VAL A 215 -3.01 10.58 -0.80
N ALA A 216 -3.84 11.61 -0.82
CA ALA A 216 -5.28 11.48 -0.56
C ALA A 216 -5.95 10.51 -1.56
N THR A 217 -5.64 10.63 -2.84
CA THR A 217 -6.17 9.75 -3.89
C THR A 217 -5.77 8.29 -3.65
N ALA A 218 -4.51 8.04 -3.28
CA ALA A 218 -4.03 6.70 -2.99
C ALA A 218 -4.79 6.07 -1.81
N LEU A 219 -5.01 6.81 -0.72
CA LEU A 219 -5.75 6.29 0.44
C LEU A 219 -7.24 6.11 0.15
N ALA A 220 -7.85 7.02 -0.61
CA ALA A 220 -9.24 6.91 -1.02
C ALA A 220 -9.49 5.66 -1.87
N GLY A 221 -8.58 5.33 -2.79
CA GLY A 221 -8.69 4.11 -3.60
C GLY A 221 -8.51 2.83 -2.77
N VAL A 222 -7.65 2.83 -1.73
CA VAL A 222 -7.58 1.71 -0.78
C VAL A 222 -8.90 1.56 -0.03
N GLU A 223 -9.47 2.66 0.46
CA GLU A 223 -10.75 2.64 1.16
C GLU A 223 -11.87 2.09 0.27
N GLU A 224 -11.93 2.51 -0.99
CA GLU A 224 -12.92 2.04 -1.96
C GLU A 224 -12.75 0.55 -2.28
N MET A 225 -11.52 0.08 -2.49
CA MET A 225 -11.22 -1.34 -2.69
C MET A 225 -11.69 -2.20 -1.51
N LEU A 226 -11.55 -1.70 -0.27
CA LEU A 226 -12.03 -2.37 0.95
C LEU A 226 -13.55 -2.26 1.17
N ARG A 227 -14.28 -1.49 0.35
CA ARG A 227 -15.76 -1.41 0.37
C ARG A 227 -16.42 -2.26 -0.71
N GLY A 228 -15.72 -2.57 -1.79
CA GLY A 228 -16.27 -3.17 -3.01
C GLY A 228 -16.53 -4.69 -2.98
N GLU A 229 -16.61 -5.28 -1.79
CA GLU A 229 -16.95 -6.68 -1.52
C GLU A 229 -18.17 -6.77 -0.60
#